data_AF-A0A6P7KHN2-F1
#
_entry.id   AF-A0A6P7KHN2-F1
#
_cell.length_a   1.000
_cell.length_b   1.000
_cell.length_c   1.000
_cell.angle_alpha   90.00
_cell.angle_beta   90.00
_cell.angle_gamma   90.00
#
_symmetry.space_group_name_H-M   'P 1'
#
loop_
_entity.id
_entity.type
_entity.pdbx_description
1 polymer ?
#
loop_
_entity_poly.entity_id
_entity_poly.type
_entity_poly.pdbx_seq_one_letter_code
_entity_poly.pdbx_strand_id
1 'polypeptide(L)'
;MSGSIPPSIFFLGLPDLKNLVSVTLTVRGQDEDVRSKQIKTCRELVLLYSDVLACPALDSFSDITVVIAIAFFQTGVLQMFGLRRTLQVGH
;
A
#
# COMPACT_ATOMS: atom_id res chain seq x y z
N MET A 1 13.50 23.46 37.12
CA MET A 1 12.60 23.91 36.03
C MET A 1 12.67 22.87 34.93
N SER A 2 11.64 22.02 34.83
CA SER A 2 11.55 20.96 33.81
C SER A 2 11.08 21.61 32.51
N GLY A 3 11.99 21.83 31.56
CA GLY A 3 11.64 22.35 30.24
C GLY A 3 10.93 21.28 29.43
N SER A 4 9.59 21.24 29.44
CA SER A 4 8.83 20.41 28.52
C SER A 4 8.89 21.04 27.12
N ILE A 5 9.50 20.35 26.17
CA ILE A 5 9.47 20.73 24.75
C ILE A 5 8.01 20.58 24.27
N PRO A 6 7.37 21.64 23.75
CA PRO A 6 6.02 21.53 23.21
C PRO A 6 5.99 20.53 22.05
N PRO A 7 4.96 19.67 21.94
CA PRO A 7 4.82 18.77 20.80
C PRO A 7 4.73 19.59 19.51
N SER A 8 5.65 19.33 18.59
CA SER A 8 5.66 19.97 17.27
C SER A 8 4.60 19.30 16.39
N ILE A 9 3.56 20.04 16.03
CA ILE A 9 2.54 19.56 15.09
C ILE A 9 3.02 19.96 13.70
N PHE A 10 3.45 18.99 12.91
CA PHE A 10 3.77 19.21 11.50
C PHE A 10 2.48 19.13 10.69
N PHE A 11 2.11 20.22 10.04
CA PHE A 11 1.08 20.19 9.01
C PHE A 11 1.74 19.69 7.73
N LEU A 12 1.58 18.39 7.46
CA LEU A 12 1.91 17.83 6.16
C LEU A 12 0.89 18.38 5.17
N GLY A 13 1.37 19.06 4.12
CA GLY A 13 0.53 19.39 2.98
C GLY A 13 -0.03 18.10 2.38
N LEU A 14 -1.32 18.10 2.03
CA LEU A 14 -1.91 16.95 1.35
C LEU A 14 -1.22 16.76 -0.01
N PRO A 15 -0.93 15.51 -0.41
CA PRO A 15 -0.41 15.26 -1.76
C PRO A 15 -1.43 15.71 -2.81
N ASP A 16 -0.95 16.22 -3.94
CA ASP A 16 -1.81 16.52 -5.09
C ASP A 16 -2.39 15.21 -5.63
N LEU A 17 -3.71 15.07 -5.48
CA LEU A 17 -4.45 13.87 -5.90
C LEU A 17 -4.27 13.56 -7.39
N LYS A 18 -3.98 14.57 -8.23
CA LYS A 18 -3.71 14.38 -9.66
C LYS A 18 -2.41 13.61 -9.93
N ASN A 19 -1.51 13.59 -8.96
CA ASN A 19 -0.23 12.89 -9.02
C ASN A 19 -0.28 11.52 -8.32
N LEU A 20 -1.47 11.07 -7.89
CA LEU A 20 -1.67 9.77 -7.29
C LEU A 20 -2.38 8.82 -8.27
N VAL A 21 -2.12 7.54 -8.10
CA VAL A 21 -2.81 6.46 -8.81
C VAL A 21 -3.26 5.40 -7.81
N SER A 22 -4.45 4.86 -8.04
CA SER A 22 -4.95 3.68 -7.34
C SER A 22 -4.68 2.45 -8.19
N VAL A 23 -4.10 1.42 -7.59
CA VAL A 23 -3.75 0.15 -8.25
C VAL A 23 -4.35 -0.98 -7.42
N THR A 24 -4.92 -1.97 -8.10
CA THR A 24 -5.46 -3.17 -7.44
C THR A 24 -4.44 -4.30 -7.53
N LEU A 25 -4.07 -4.88 -6.39
CA LEU A 25 -3.25 -6.09 -6.33
C LEU A 25 -4.09 -7.28 -5.89
N THR A 26 -4.24 -8.28 -6.75
CA THR A 26 -5.00 -9.50 -6.46
C THR A 26 -4.08 -10.61 -6.00
N VAL A 27 -4.29 -11.10 -4.78
CA VAL A 27 -3.62 -12.29 -4.25
C VAL A 27 -4.13 -13.54 -4.96
N ARG A 28 -3.22 -14.31 -5.56
CA ARG A 28 -3.55 -15.60 -6.17
C ARG A 28 -3.40 -16.75 -5.15
N GLY A 29 -4.35 -17.68 -5.21
CA GLY A 29 -4.37 -18.95 -4.46
C GLY A 29 -5.79 -19.55 -4.41
N GLN A 30 -5.90 -20.88 -4.49
CA GLN A 30 -7.17 -21.60 -4.29
C GLN A 30 -7.34 -22.09 -2.83
N ASP A 31 -6.43 -21.70 -1.93
CA ASP A 31 -6.39 -22.18 -0.55
C ASP A 31 -7.40 -21.46 0.36
N GLU A 32 -7.80 -22.10 1.45
CA GLU A 32 -8.71 -21.52 2.47
C GLU A 32 -8.14 -20.28 3.21
N ASP A 33 -6.86 -19.91 2.98
CA ASP A 33 -6.17 -18.83 3.70
C ASP A 33 -5.93 -17.53 2.87
N VAL A 34 -6.63 -17.34 1.75
CA VAL A 34 -6.45 -16.16 0.87
C VAL A 34 -6.57 -14.84 1.65
N ARG A 35 -7.54 -14.73 2.57
CA ARG A 35 -7.74 -13.50 3.37
C ARG A 35 -6.56 -13.21 4.30
N SER A 36 -5.98 -14.21 4.94
CA SER A 36 -4.79 -13.98 5.78
C SER A 36 -3.59 -13.58 4.92
N LYS A 37 -3.44 -14.19 3.74
CA LYS A 37 -2.37 -13.83 2.79
C LYS A 37 -2.53 -12.38 2.32
N GLN A 38 -3.74 -11.94 1.98
CA GLN A 38 -4.07 -10.56 1.65
C GLN A 38 -3.70 -9.59 2.79
N ILE A 39 -4.09 -9.88 4.03
CA ILE A 39 -3.75 -9.03 5.19
C ILE A 39 -2.24 -8.96 5.41
N LYS A 40 -1.53 -10.10 5.32
CA LYS A 40 -0.06 -10.16 5.45
C LYS A 40 0.64 -9.35 4.36
N THR A 41 0.23 -9.51 3.11
CA THR A 41 0.79 -8.77 1.96
C THR A 41 0.52 -7.28 2.06
N CYS A 42 -0.69 -6.89 2.47
CA CYS A 42 -1.05 -5.49 2.70
C CYS A 42 -0.15 -4.86 3.77
N ARG A 43 0.05 -5.54 4.90
CA ARG A 43 0.94 -5.06 5.98
C ARG A 43 2.39 -4.97 5.51
N GLU A 44 2.85 -5.95 4.74
CA GLU A 44 4.21 -5.96 4.20
C GLU A 44 4.48 -4.74 3.30
N LEU A 45 3.54 -4.39 2.41
CA LEU A 45 3.66 -3.21 1.55
C LEU A 45 3.85 -1.91 2.34
N VAL A 46 3.01 -1.69 3.35
CA VAL A 46 3.07 -0.49 4.20
C VAL A 46 4.36 -0.45 5.02
N LEU A 47 4.89 -1.61 5.43
CA LEU A 47 6.15 -1.69 6.17
C LEU A 47 7.38 -1.45 5.29
N LEU A 48 7.34 -1.85 4.02
CA LEU A 48 8.46 -1.71 3.10
C LEU A 48 8.56 -0.31 2.49
N TYR A 49 7.43 0.37 2.29
CA TYR A 49 7.38 1.61 1.54
C TYR A 49 6.55 2.66 2.27
N SER A 50 7.23 3.66 2.85
CA SER A 50 6.60 4.72 3.65
C SER A 50 5.60 5.58 2.87
N ASP A 51 5.78 5.71 1.55
CA ASP A 51 4.93 6.52 0.68
C ASP A 51 3.79 5.72 0.02
N VAL A 52 3.58 4.47 0.46
CA VAL A 52 2.55 3.57 -0.06
C VAL A 52 1.42 3.43 0.93
N LEU A 53 0.21 3.76 0.50
CA LEU A 53 -1.00 3.42 1.23
C LEU A 53 -1.56 2.12 0.65
N ALA A 54 -1.72 1.09 1.48
CA ALA A 54 -2.33 -0.17 1.07
C ALA A 54 -3.39 -0.60 2.09
N CYS A 55 -4.52 -1.10 1.59
CA CYS A 55 -5.56 -1.69 2.43
C CYS A 55 -6.19 -2.91 1.75
N PRO A 56 -6.68 -3.90 2.53
CA PRO A 56 -7.52 -4.95 1.97
C PRO A 56 -8.80 -4.33 1.40
N ALA A 57 -9.22 -4.75 0.21
CA ALA A 57 -10.49 -4.35 -0.37
C ALA A 57 -11.65 -4.78 0.53
N LEU A 58 -12.73 -3.97 0.53
CA LEU A 58 -13.92 -4.21 1.35
C LEU A 58 -14.83 -5.28 0.77
N ASP A 59 -14.85 -5.38 -0.56
CA ASP A 59 -15.70 -6.24 -1.38
C ASP A 59 -14.98 -7.51 -1.87
N SER A 60 -13.70 -7.69 -1.52
CA SER A 60 -12.88 -8.81 -1.97
C SER A 60 -11.93 -9.34 -0.90
N PHE A 61 -11.86 -10.67 -0.79
CA PHE A 61 -10.94 -11.37 0.12
C PHE A 61 -9.54 -11.54 -0.47
N SER A 62 -9.35 -11.24 -1.75
CA SER A 62 -8.06 -11.37 -2.45
C SER A 62 -7.42 -10.03 -2.82
N ASP A 63 -8.19 -8.96 -2.94
CA ASP A 63 -7.71 -7.72 -3.55
C ASP A 63 -7.19 -6.71 -2.53
N ILE A 64 -6.08 -6.05 -2.86
CA ILE A 64 -5.49 -5.00 -2.04
C ILE A 64 -5.53 -3.74 -2.87
N THR A 65 -6.18 -2.70 -2.34
CA THR A 65 -6.17 -1.37 -2.95
C THR A 65 -4.89 -0.67 -2.51
N VAL A 66 -4.12 -0.17 -3.46
CA VAL A 66 -2.86 0.52 -3.24
C VAL A 66 -2.93 1.92 -3.84
N VAL A 67 -2.67 2.94 -3.05
CA VAL A 67 -2.59 4.33 -3.51
C VAL A 67 -1.15 4.82 -3.36
N ILE A 68 -0.59 5.30 -4.47
CA ILE A 68 0.82 5.70 -4.58
C ILE A 68 0.97 6.89 -5.52
N ALA A 69 2.10 7.58 -5.42
CA ALA A 69 2.47 8.59 -6.41
C ALA A 69 2.75 7.95 -7.78
N ILE A 70 2.36 8.64 -8.86
CA ILE A 70 2.64 8.22 -10.24
C ILE A 70 4.15 8.05 -10.46
N ALA A 71 4.97 8.94 -9.91
CA ALA A 71 6.43 8.84 -9.99
C ALA A 71 6.95 7.53 -9.35
N PHE A 72 6.39 7.13 -8.20
CA PHE A 72 6.72 5.85 -7.56
C PHE A 72 6.25 4.68 -8.43
N PHE A 73 5.03 4.74 -8.96
CA PHE A 73 4.50 3.70 -9.84
C PHE A 73 5.37 3.44 -11.08
N GLN A 74 5.89 4.50 -11.69
CA GLN A 74 6.76 4.44 -12.86
C GLN A 74 8.12 3.78 -12.59
N THR A 75 8.56 3.67 -11.33
CA THR A 75 9.80 2.97 -10.97
C THR A 75 9.73 1.45 -11.19
N GLY A 76 8.53 0.88 -11.33
CA GLY A 76 8.35 -0.57 -11.49
C GLY A 76 8.41 -1.35 -10.17
N VAL A 77 8.63 -0.69 -9.03
CA VAL A 77 8.80 -1.36 -7.73
C VAL A 77 7.56 -2.16 -7.32
N LEU A 78 6.36 -1.61 -7.54
CA LEU A 78 5.11 -2.27 -7.19
C LEU A 78 4.88 -3.53 -8.04
N GLN A 79 5.22 -3.48 -9.33
CA GLN A 79 5.13 -4.59 -10.27
C GLN A 79 6.10 -5.71 -9.88
N MET A 80 7.33 -5.34 -9.49
CA MET A 80 8.33 -6.30 -8.99
C MET A 80 7.91 -6.92 -7.66
N PHE A 81 7.31 -6.14 -6.76
CA PHE A 81 6.73 -6.66 -5.53
C PHE A 81 5.61 -7.67 -5.83
N GLY A 82 4.68 -7.30 -6.72
CA GLY A 82 3.59 -8.17 -7.16
C GLY A 82 4.11 -9.48 -7.75
N LEU A 83 5.10 -9.41 -8.65
CA LEU A 83 5.72 -10.59 -9.24
C LEU A 83 6.33 -11.53 -8.18
N ARG A 84 7.12 -10.98 -7.24
CA ARG A 84 7.77 -11.78 -6.17
C ARG A 84 6.77 -12.42 -5.23
N ARG A 85 5.61 -11.80 -5.03
CA ARG A 85 4.53 -12.28 -4.15
C ARG A 85 3.41 -12.99 -4.91
N THR A 86 3.62 -13.29 -6.19
CA THR A 86 2.65 -13.94 -7.10
C THR A 86 1.26 -13.26 -7.10
N LEU A 87 1.27 -11.93 -7.06
CA LEU A 87 0.09 -11.08 -7.17
C LEU A 87 -0.17 -10.71 -8.63
N GLN A 88 -1.43 -10.51 -8.97
CA GLN A 88 -1.82 -9.88 -10.23
C GLN A 88 -2.02 -8.39 -10.02
N VAL A 89 -1.36 -7.58 -10.85
CA VAL A 89 -1.50 -6.12 -10.82
C VAL A 89 -2.56 -5.72 -11.84
N GLY A 90 -3.68 -5.17 -11.36
CA GLY A 90 -4.75 -4.59 -12.16
C GLY A 90 -4.68 -3.06 -12.17
N HIS A 91 -5.04 -2.47 -13.30
CA HIS A 91 -5.16 -1.02 -13.50
C HIS A 91 -6.60 -0.56 -13.38
#